data_AF-Q4X0L2-F1
#
_entry.id   AF-Q4X0L2-F1
#
_cell.length_a   1.000
_cell.length_b   1.000
_cell.length_c   1.000
_cell.angle_alpha   90.00
_cell.angle_beta   90.00
_cell.angle_gamma   90.00
#
_symmetry.space_group_name_H-M   'P 1'
#
loop_
_entity.id
_entity.type
_entity.pdbx_description
1 polymer ?
#
loop_
_entity_poly.entity_id
_entity_poly.type
_entity_poly.pdbx_seq_one_letter_code
_entity_poly.pdbx_strand_id
1 'polypeptide(L)'
;MYYSLDISQNSRVGASPLVPRLSSEVILHSYFMINSMECKDHEGDRERGVFELSSKNVESSSSSREDAADGFLQAEPYRVDFKLSSVDLAFANSLRRVILAEVPTMAIDLVEVEKNTSVLPDEFLAHRLGLIPLNSKNCDQDVEYTRDCDCEDHCARCSVTLTLHARCTGDEIMPVYARDLVVSGERANEWVGDPVITDPEGKGPLICKLRRGQELKMTCVAKKGIAKEHAKWAPTAAVGFEYDPHNNLRHVDYWYEEDPIKEWPVSANAAWEHAAPPDQPFDYDAQPNNFYIDVESIGNLEPDMIIQQGIVVLQRKLATVISSLSGAGNGGRNGLPEDEDMLGVRSPDAYEPPEGMDGGFTAYANGGTSAWGASAATPYGATPYGGGGYGF
;
A
#
# COMPACT_ATOMS: atom_id res chain seq x y z
N MET A 1 -19.62 41.39 5.00
CA MET A 1 -20.56 41.48 6.15
C MET A 1 -19.97 40.62 7.25
N TYR A 2 -19.63 41.25 8.38
CA TYR A 2 -19.21 40.58 9.60
C TYR A 2 -20.40 39.86 10.22
N TYR A 3 -20.23 38.62 10.68
CA TYR A 3 -21.06 38.07 11.75
C TYR A 3 -20.23 37.34 12.79
N SER A 4 -20.61 37.63 14.04
CA SER A 4 -19.94 37.44 15.31
C SER A 4 -20.16 36.04 15.88
N LEU A 5 -19.13 35.49 16.52
CA LEU A 5 -19.18 34.31 17.39
C LEU A 5 -19.43 34.76 18.83
N ASP A 6 -20.50 34.30 19.46
CA ASP A 6 -20.69 34.41 20.92
C ASP A 6 -20.27 33.10 21.60
N ILE A 7 -19.19 33.16 22.37
CA ILE A 7 -18.70 32.09 23.24
C ILE A 7 -19.02 32.48 24.69
N SER A 8 -19.90 31.72 25.33
CA SER A 8 -20.15 31.79 26.77
C SER A 8 -19.24 30.80 27.50
N GLN A 9 -18.28 31.33 28.27
CA GLN A 9 -17.44 30.57 29.19
C GLN A 9 -18.20 30.25 30.48
N ASN A 10 -18.07 29.01 30.97
CA ASN A 10 -18.20 28.75 32.39
C ASN A 10 -17.11 27.77 32.88
N SER A 11 -16.47 28.19 33.96
CA SER A 11 -15.23 27.68 34.54
C SER A 11 -15.38 26.38 35.36
N ARG A 12 -14.37 25.50 35.34
CA ARG A 12 -13.72 24.87 36.53
C ARG A 12 -12.51 23.99 36.16
N VAL A 13 -11.64 23.84 37.14
CA VAL A 13 -10.20 23.49 37.12
C VAL A 13 -9.92 21.99 37.15
N GLY A 14 -8.86 21.52 36.45
CA GLY A 14 -8.02 20.38 36.89
C GLY A 14 -7.64 19.30 35.86
N ALA A 15 -6.32 19.14 35.64
CA ALA A 15 -5.56 17.94 35.21
C ALA A 15 -5.21 17.68 33.70
N SER A 16 -3.89 17.78 33.43
CA SER A 16 -3.00 17.10 32.45
C SER A 16 -3.26 17.17 30.91
N PRO A 17 -2.19 17.21 30.06
CA PRO A 17 -2.33 17.51 28.64
C PRO A 17 -2.72 16.26 27.84
N LEU A 18 -3.89 16.28 27.20
CA LEU A 18 -4.36 15.24 26.30
C LEU A 18 -4.37 15.75 24.85
N VAL A 19 -3.88 14.87 23.97
CA VAL A 19 -3.88 14.84 22.50
C VAL A 19 -5.12 15.55 21.89
N PRO A 20 -4.96 16.35 20.81
CA PRO A 20 -6.08 17.08 20.21
C PRO A 20 -7.12 16.10 19.61
N ARG A 21 -8.38 16.29 20.02
CA ARG A 21 -9.56 15.56 19.53
C ARG A 21 -9.90 16.03 18.12
N LEU A 22 -10.10 15.10 17.19
CA LEU A 22 -10.62 15.34 15.84
C LEU A 22 -12.03 15.93 15.92
N SER A 23 -12.26 17.10 15.28
CA SER A 23 -13.53 17.80 15.27
C SER A 23 -14.45 17.28 14.15
N SER A 24 -15.75 17.34 14.39
CA SER A 24 -16.86 16.98 13.50
C SER A 24 -16.86 17.66 12.11
N GLU A 25 -15.95 18.59 11.84
CA GLU A 25 -15.78 19.25 10.54
C GLU A 25 -15.16 18.31 9.49
N VAL A 26 -14.34 17.33 9.91
CA VAL A 26 -13.67 16.38 9.01
C VAL A 26 -14.68 15.47 8.29
N ILE A 27 -15.74 15.03 8.98
CA ILE A 27 -16.77 14.14 8.44
C ILE A 27 -17.60 14.83 7.35
N LEU A 28 -17.91 16.12 7.51
CA LEU A 28 -18.67 16.89 6.53
C LEU A 28 -17.85 17.17 5.25
N HIS A 29 -16.54 17.32 5.36
CA HIS A 29 -15.68 17.60 4.22
C HIS A 29 -15.47 16.36 3.33
N SER A 30 -15.34 15.17 3.94
CA SER A 30 -15.33 13.89 3.23
C SER A 30 -16.66 13.63 2.50
N TYR A 31 -17.79 13.96 3.14
CA TYR A 31 -19.12 13.82 2.56
C TYR A 31 -19.33 14.75 1.34
N PHE A 32 -18.73 15.94 1.33
CA PHE A 32 -18.90 16.90 0.24
C PHE A 32 -18.04 16.58 -0.99
N MET A 33 -16.82 16.06 -0.81
CA MET A 33 -15.95 15.69 -1.94
C MET A 33 -16.45 14.46 -2.71
N ILE A 34 -17.02 13.46 -2.02
CA ILE A 34 -17.50 12.22 -2.65
C ILE A 34 -18.78 12.47 -3.48
N ASN A 35 -19.62 13.44 -3.08
CA ASN A 35 -20.85 13.80 -3.80
C ASN A 35 -20.62 14.43 -5.19
N SER A 36 -19.38 14.68 -5.62
CA SER A 36 -19.07 15.20 -6.96
C SER A 36 -18.79 14.11 -8.01
N MET A 37 -18.82 12.82 -7.63
CA MET A 37 -18.68 11.68 -8.55
C MET A 37 -20.05 11.17 -8.98
N GLU A 38 -20.70 11.91 -9.90
CA GLU A 38 -21.89 11.41 -10.60
C GLU A 38 -21.46 10.65 -11.86
N CYS A 39 -21.54 9.31 -11.85
CA CYS A 39 -21.56 8.52 -13.08
C CYS A 39 -22.93 8.65 -13.75
N LYS A 40 -22.94 9.03 -15.04
CA LYS A 40 -24.16 9.04 -15.86
C LYS A 40 -24.31 7.67 -16.53
N ASP A 41 -25.11 6.80 -15.96
CA ASP A 41 -25.64 5.66 -16.70
C ASP A 41 -26.84 6.07 -17.53
N HIS A 42 -26.88 5.52 -18.75
CA HIS A 42 -27.80 5.92 -19.81
C HIS A 42 -29.15 5.19 -19.69
N GLU A 43 -29.70 5.00 -18.50
CA GLU A 43 -31.08 4.60 -18.29
C GLU A 43 -31.51 4.82 -16.83
N GLY A 44 -32.51 5.67 -16.62
CA GLY A 44 -33.54 5.44 -15.60
C GLY A 44 -33.26 5.70 -14.13
N ASP A 45 -32.23 5.13 -13.51
CA ASP A 45 -32.14 5.04 -12.04
C ASP A 45 -30.83 5.59 -11.47
N ARG A 46 -30.96 6.57 -10.56
CA ARG A 46 -29.84 7.18 -9.84
C ARG A 46 -29.66 6.51 -8.49
N GLU A 47 -28.83 5.49 -8.40
CA GLU A 47 -28.33 5.01 -7.12
C GLU A 47 -27.03 5.73 -6.76
N ARG A 48 -26.99 6.35 -5.57
CA ARG A 48 -25.79 7.00 -5.03
C ARG A 48 -24.93 5.93 -4.37
N GLY A 49 -23.66 5.81 -4.74
CA GLY A 49 -22.70 5.05 -3.95
C GLY A 49 -22.62 5.64 -2.54
N VAL A 50 -23.03 4.88 -1.52
CA VAL A 50 -23.00 5.32 -0.12
C VAL A 50 -21.76 4.72 0.54
N PHE A 51 -20.85 5.58 1.00
CA PHE A 51 -19.76 5.21 1.88
C PHE A 51 -20.30 5.21 3.31
N GLU A 52 -20.65 4.04 3.85
CA GLU A 52 -21.24 3.93 5.19
C GLU A 52 -20.14 3.78 6.24
N LEU A 53 -19.57 4.90 6.70
CA LEU A 53 -18.71 4.96 7.89
C LEU A 53 -19.57 5.34 9.10
N SER A 54 -19.99 4.34 9.88
CA SER A 54 -20.74 4.56 11.13
C SER A 54 -19.78 4.79 12.30
N SER A 55 -19.44 6.04 12.60
CA SER A 55 -18.73 6.41 13.84
C SER A 55 -19.72 6.61 14.99
N LYS A 56 -19.97 5.59 15.82
CA LYS A 56 -20.60 5.78 17.14
C LYS A 56 -19.51 6.10 18.17
N ASN A 57 -19.60 7.26 18.79
CA ASN A 57 -18.78 7.66 19.94
C ASN A 57 -18.95 6.65 21.09
N VAL A 58 -17.86 6.04 21.55
CA VAL A 58 -17.83 5.23 22.76
C VAL A 58 -17.81 6.19 23.96
N GLU A 59 -18.99 6.50 24.50
CA GLU A 59 -19.10 7.03 25.87
C GLU A 59 -19.05 5.87 26.87
N SER A 60 -18.21 6.00 27.89
CA SER A 60 -18.05 5.04 28.97
C SER A 60 -19.36 4.89 29.75
N SER A 61 -20.05 3.77 29.58
CA SER A 61 -21.03 3.28 30.54
C SER A 61 -20.88 1.77 30.72
N SER A 62 -20.83 1.37 31.98
CA SER A 62 -20.77 -0.02 32.43
C SER A 62 -22.13 -0.66 32.16
N SER A 63 -22.17 -1.55 31.18
CA SER A 63 -23.34 -2.36 30.86
C SER A 63 -22.89 -3.74 30.38
N SER A 64 -23.74 -4.72 30.64
CA SER A 64 -23.49 -6.13 30.82
C SER A 64 -22.93 -6.86 29.60
N ARG A 65 -22.28 -7.98 29.89
CA ARG A 65 -21.51 -8.86 29.01
C ARG A 65 -22.37 -9.71 28.04
N GLU A 66 -23.46 -9.17 27.51
CA GLU A 66 -24.43 -9.88 26.64
C GLU A 66 -24.86 -9.13 25.36
N ASP A 67 -24.34 -7.92 25.07
CA ASP A 67 -24.65 -7.17 23.83
C ASP A 67 -23.55 -7.24 22.74
N ALA A 68 -22.74 -8.30 22.73
CA ALA A 68 -21.59 -8.46 21.82
C ALA A 68 -21.96 -8.99 20.41
N ALA A 69 -23.00 -8.44 19.79
CA ALA A 69 -23.45 -8.81 18.44
C ALA A 69 -23.84 -7.62 17.54
N ASP A 70 -23.34 -6.41 17.85
CA ASP A 70 -23.47 -5.24 16.96
C ASP A 70 -22.09 -5.02 16.31
N GLY A 71 -21.96 -5.42 15.04
CA GLY A 71 -20.71 -5.46 14.29
C GLY A 71 -20.14 -4.06 14.06
N PHE A 72 -19.13 -3.68 14.85
CA PHE A 72 -18.34 -2.49 14.60
C PHE A 72 -17.45 -2.71 13.37
N LEU A 73 -17.56 -1.83 12.38
CA LEU A 73 -16.46 -1.49 11.46
C LEU A 73 -15.28 -1.00 12.32
N GLN A 74 -14.22 -1.79 12.41
CA GLN A 74 -13.12 -1.50 13.34
C GLN A 74 -12.19 -0.47 12.71
N ALA A 75 -12.20 0.75 13.26
CA ALA A 75 -11.17 1.74 13.01
C ALA A 75 -10.14 1.67 14.12
N GLU A 76 -9.04 0.97 13.85
CA GLU A 76 -7.84 0.98 14.67
C GLU A 76 -6.85 2.03 14.13
N PRO A 77 -5.84 2.46 14.91
CA PRO A 77 -4.88 3.47 14.44
C PRO A 77 -4.14 3.11 13.14
N TYR A 78 -3.98 1.80 12.87
CA TYR A 78 -3.26 1.28 11.70
C TYR A 78 -4.11 0.40 10.79
N ARG A 79 -5.39 0.19 11.10
CA ARG A 79 -6.27 -0.71 10.35
C ARG A 79 -7.67 -0.13 10.23
N VAL A 80 -8.24 -0.18 9.03
CA VAL A 80 -9.61 0.25 8.77
C VAL A 80 -10.32 -0.83 7.97
N ASP A 81 -11.32 -1.43 8.60
CA ASP A 81 -12.25 -2.38 7.98
C ASP A 81 -13.55 -1.66 7.61
N PHE A 82 -13.94 -1.72 6.34
CA PHE A 82 -15.13 -1.05 5.81
C PHE A 82 -15.83 -1.85 4.71
N LYS A 83 -17.13 -1.64 4.60
CA LYS A 83 -17.95 -2.16 3.50
C LYS A 83 -18.17 -1.08 2.45
N LEU A 84 -17.83 -1.39 1.20
CA LEU A 84 -18.11 -0.57 0.03
C LEU A 84 -19.34 -1.14 -0.70
N SER A 85 -20.42 -0.36 -0.75
CA SER A 85 -21.71 -0.78 -1.33
C SER A 85 -22.04 0.03 -2.59
N SER A 86 -22.81 -0.57 -3.50
CA SER A 86 -23.30 0.07 -4.74
C SER A 86 -22.15 0.56 -5.64
N VAL A 87 -21.13 -0.27 -5.83
CA VAL A 87 -20.05 -0.01 -6.78
C VAL A 87 -19.82 -1.24 -7.66
N ASP A 88 -19.13 -1.03 -8.79
CA ASP A 88 -18.71 -2.11 -9.66
C ASP A 88 -17.42 -2.80 -9.16
N LEU A 89 -17.26 -4.09 -9.47
CA LEU A 89 -16.07 -4.87 -9.16
C LEU A 89 -14.81 -4.25 -9.78
N ALA A 90 -14.90 -3.71 -11.00
CA ALA A 90 -13.74 -3.10 -11.64
C ALA A 90 -13.30 -1.84 -10.90
N PHE A 91 -14.24 -1.04 -10.38
CA PHE A 91 -13.94 0.13 -9.57
C PHE A 91 -13.32 -0.27 -8.23
N ALA A 92 -13.91 -1.22 -7.50
CA ALA A 92 -13.40 -1.68 -6.21
C ALA A 92 -11.98 -2.25 -6.32
N ASN A 93 -11.71 -3.08 -7.35
CA ASN A 93 -10.37 -3.61 -7.59
C ASN A 93 -9.39 -2.52 -8.06
N SER A 94 -9.83 -1.55 -8.85
CA SER A 94 -8.99 -0.42 -9.27
C SER A 94 -8.56 0.41 -8.07
N LEU A 95 -9.50 0.75 -7.18
CA LEU A 95 -9.21 1.45 -5.92
C LEU A 95 -8.20 0.68 -5.07
N ARG A 96 -8.41 -0.63 -4.89
CA ARG A 96 -7.46 -1.51 -4.18
C ARG A 96 -6.05 -1.43 -4.78
N ARG A 97 -5.92 -1.49 -6.11
CA ARG A 97 -4.61 -1.43 -6.78
C ARG A 97 -3.93 -0.07 -6.61
N VAL A 98 -4.69 1.02 -6.66
CA VAL A 98 -4.15 2.38 -6.48
C VAL A 98 -3.65 2.56 -5.04
N ILE A 99 -4.44 2.12 -4.05
CA ILE A 99 -4.06 2.17 -2.62
C ILE A 99 -2.77 1.39 -2.34
N LEU A 100 -2.56 0.25 -3.01
CA LEU A 100 -1.36 -0.57 -2.85
C LEU A 100 -0.11 0.05 -3.52
N ALA A 101 -0.26 0.61 -4.72
CA ALA A 101 0.89 0.83 -5.60
C ALA A 101 1.18 2.29 -5.96
N GLU A 102 0.21 3.19 -5.81
CA GLU A 102 0.25 4.52 -6.46
C GLU A 102 0.04 5.69 -5.51
N VAL A 103 -0.20 5.41 -4.23
CA VAL A 103 -0.23 6.45 -3.20
C VAL A 103 1.21 6.95 -2.96
N PRO A 104 1.48 8.25 -3.09
CA PRO A 104 2.82 8.80 -2.95
C PRO A 104 3.29 8.79 -1.50
N THR A 105 4.52 8.35 -1.28
CA THR A 105 5.13 8.32 0.06
C THR A 105 6.59 8.76 0.01
N MET A 106 7.15 9.07 1.19
CA MET A 106 8.58 9.36 1.36
C MET A 106 9.33 8.13 1.85
N ALA A 107 10.46 7.83 1.21
CA ALA A 107 11.40 6.82 1.69
C ALA A 107 12.84 7.22 1.37
N ILE A 108 13.80 6.65 2.09
CA ILE A 108 15.23 6.88 1.82
C ILE A 108 15.58 6.25 0.46
N ASP A 109 16.21 7.04 -0.40
CA ASP A 109 16.58 6.62 -1.75
C ASP A 109 18.08 6.65 -2.00
N LEU A 110 18.73 7.73 -1.55
CA LEU A 110 20.17 7.89 -1.70
C LEU A 110 20.84 7.89 -0.32
N VAL A 111 21.92 7.12 -0.19
CA VAL A 111 22.70 7.01 1.05
C VAL A 111 24.16 7.28 0.73
N GLU A 112 24.70 8.33 1.32
CA GLU A 112 26.11 8.68 1.28
C GLU A 112 26.80 8.11 2.52
N VAL A 113 27.79 7.25 2.30
CA VAL A 113 28.56 6.62 3.37
C VAL A 113 29.87 7.37 3.56
N GLU A 114 30.01 8.06 4.69
CA GLU A 114 31.29 8.71 5.04
C GLU A 114 32.21 7.73 5.76
N LYS A 115 31.66 6.93 6.68
CA LYS A 115 32.43 5.94 7.43
C LYS A 115 31.56 4.75 7.82
N ASN A 116 31.96 3.56 7.39
CA ASN A 116 31.40 2.31 7.86
C ASN A 116 32.53 1.38 8.31
N THR A 117 32.63 1.13 9.61
CA THR A 117 33.49 0.07 10.17
C THR A 117 32.67 -1.05 10.82
N SER A 118 31.38 -1.12 10.51
CA SER A 118 30.49 -2.16 10.98
C SER A 118 30.77 -3.50 10.27
N VAL A 119 30.05 -4.54 10.68
CA VAL A 119 30.14 -5.88 10.05
C VAL A 119 29.31 -5.95 8.76
N LEU A 120 28.33 -5.05 8.59
CA LEU A 120 27.43 -5.06 7.45
C LEU A 120 28.02 -4.22 6.31
N PRO A 121 27.97 -4.72 5.06
CA PRO A 121 28.43 -3.96 3.91
C PRO A 121 27.48 -2.79 3.62
N ASP A 122 27.99 -1.82 2.87
CA ASP A 122 27.33 -0.53 2.64
C ASP A 122 25.98 -0.70 1.92
N GLU A 123 25.93 -1.52 0.88
CA GLU A 123 24.71 -1.79 0.11
C GLU A 123 23.62 -2.47 0.93
N PHE A 124 24.01 -3.29 1.91
CA PHE A 124 23.05 -3.95 2.79
C PHE A 124 22.45 -2.97 3.79
N LEU A 125 23.25 -2.04 4.30
CA LEU A 125 22.76 -0.96 5.15
C LEU A 125 21.88 0.02 4.37
N ALA A 126 22.29 0.40 3.15
CA ALA A 126 21.50 1.26 2.27
C ALA A 126 20.12 0.66 1.95
N HIS A 127 20.08 -0.64 1.61
CA HIS A 127 18.81 -1.35 1.37
C HIS A 127 17.91 -1.34 2.61
N ARG A 128 18.47 -1.59 3.80
CA ARG A 128 17.70 -1.58 5.06
C ARG A 128 17.20 -0.20 5.43
N LEU A 129 18.02 0.84 5.24
CA LEU A 129 17.62 2.23 5.47
C LEU A 129 16.46 2.63 4.56
N GLY A 130 16.46 2.17 3.30
CA GLY A 130 15.36 2.38 2.37
C GLY A 130 14.03 1.79 2.82
N LEU A 131 14.04 0.71 3.61
CA LEU A 131 12.84 0.04 4.12
C LEU A 131 12.34 0.61 5.47
N ILE A 132 13.01 1.61 6.04
CA ILE A 132 12.53 2.25 7.26
C ILE A 132 11.36 3.17 6.89
N PRO A 133 10.16 2.95 7.47
CA PRO A 133 9.02 3.80 7.19
C PRO A 133 9.28 5.22 7.73
N LEU A 134 9.14 6.21 6.85
CA LEU A 134 9.17 7.63 7.20
C LEU A 134 7.76 8.20 7.16
N ASN A 135 7.45 9.08 8.10
CA ASN A 135 6.18 9.76 8.15
C ASN A 135 5.99 10.62 6.89
N SER A 136 4.87 10.40 6.21
CA SER A 136 4.58 10.97 4.88
C SER A 136 3.33 11.87 4.90
N LYS A 137 2.93 12.38 6.07
CA LYS A 137 1.77 13.29 6.21
C LYS A 137 1.88 14.49 5.25
N ASN A 138 0.86 14.66 4.41
CA ASN A 138 0.75 15.68 3.35
C ASN A 138 1.89 15.68 2.30
N CYS A 139 2.61 14.57 2.13
CA CYS A 139 3.66 14.44 1.12
C CYS A 139 3.16 14.73 -0.31
N ASP A 140 1.90 14.44 -0.63
CA ASP A 140 1.35 14.72 -1.96
C ASP A 140 1.36 16.21 -2.32
N GLN A 141 1.06 17.08 -1.36
CA GLN A 141 0.88 18.53 -1.58
C GLN A 141 2.15 19.35 -1.32
N ASP A 142 2.90 18.98 -0.28
CA ASP A 142 3.99 19.82 0.22
C ASP A 142 5.36 19.42 -0.33
N VAL A 143 5.48 18.21 -0.90
CA VAL A 143 6.72 17.71 -1.50
C VAL A 143 6.51 17.44 -2.98
N GLU A 144 7.34 18.07 -3.80
CA GLU A 144 7.40 17.81 -5.24
C GLU A 144 8.24 16.55 -5.52
N TYR A 145 7.92 15.84 -6.61
CA TYR A 145 8.80 14.76 -7.05
C TYR A 145 10.16 15.34 -7.46
N THR A 146 11.25 14.68 -7.09
CA THR A 146 12.61 15.15 -7.43
C THR A 146 12.82 15.29 -8.94
N ARG A 147 12.13 14.47 -9.75
CA ARG A 147 12.14 14.52 -11.22
C ARG A 147 11.43 15.74 -11.82
N ASP A 148 10.48 16.33 -11.10
CA ASP A 148 9.67 17.46 -11.57
C ASP A 148 10.17 18.80 -11.03
N CYS A 149 11.15 18.77 -10.12
CA CYS A 149 11.67 19.96 -9.46
C CYS A 149 12.76 20.63 -10.32
N ASP A 150 12.76 21.97 -10.37
CA ASP A 150 13.72 22.78 -11.15
C ASP A 150 15.16 22.82 -10.55
N CYS A 151 15.51 21.94 -9.61
CA CYS A 151 16.82 21.90 -8.96
C CYS A 151 17.81 20.94 -9.67
N GLU A 152 19.12 21.12 -9.46
CA GLU A 152 20.14 20.28 -10.12
C GLU A 152 20.22 18.83 -9.58
N ASP A 153 19.97 18.62 -8.28
CA ASP A 153 20.05 17.30 -7.66
C ASP A 153 18.93 17.09 -6.62
N HIS A 154 19.03 17.78 -5.47
CA HIS A 154 18.00 17.76 -4.45
C HIS A 154 17.97 19.07 -3.67
N CYS A 155 16.79 19.47 -3.20
CA CYS A 155 16.59 20.66 -2.39
C CYS A 155 15.57 20.41 -1.26
N ALA A 156 15.39 21.39 -0.38
CA ALA A 156 14.46 21.30 0.75
C ALA A 156 12.97 21.11 0.37
N ARG A 157 12.60 21.37 -0.90
CA ARG A 157 11.22 21.20 -1.41
C ARG A 157 10.93 19.80 -1.97
N CYS A 158 11.95 19.11 -2.48
CA CYS A 158 11.79 17.82 -3.15
C CYS A 158 12.45 16.65 -2.41
N SER A 159 13.13 16.91 -1.29
CA SER A 159 13.83 15.88 -0.52
C SER A 159 13.95 16.24 0.95
N VAL A 160 14.17 15.22 1.79
CA VAL A 160 14.49 15.38 3.21
C VAL A 160 15.78 14.65 3.52
N THR A 161 16.75 15.35 4.10
CA THR A 161 18.05 14.77 4.47
C THR A 161 18.03 14.31 5.92
N LEU A 162 18.43 13.06 6.17
CA LEU A 162 18.63 12.47 7.49
C LEU A 162 20.11 12.13 7.68
N THR A 163 20.59 12.24 8.91
CA THR A 163 21.96 11.88 9.29
C THR A 163 21.94 10.78 10.34
N LEU A 164 22.81 9.79 10.17
CA LEU A 164 23.03 8.72 11.13
C LEU A 164 24.48 8.79 11.59
N HIS A 165 24.68 9.02 12.89
CA HIS A 165 26.00 9.04 13.48
C HIS A 165 26.03 8.20 14.76
N ALA A 166 26.54 6.98 14.65
CA ALA A 166 26.62 6.04 15.76
C ALA A 166 28.07 5.57 15.96
N ARG A 167 28.57 5.69 17.20
CA ARG A 167 29.92 5.22 17.57
C ARG A 167 29.86 4.44 18.87
N CYS A 168 30.32 3.20 18.83
CA CYS A 168 30.35 2.34 20.02
C CYS A 168 31.67 2.53 20.79
N THR A 169 31.61 3.21 21.93
CA THR A 169 32.74 3.39 22.86
C THR A 169 32.74 2.38 24.01
N GLY A 170 31.59 1.79 24.32
CA GLY A 170 31.44 0.75 25.35
C GLY A 170 31.94 -0.62 24.91
N ASP A 171 32.09 -1.53 25.87
CA ASP A 171 32.48 -2.93 25.60
C ASP A 171 31.30 -3.82 25.20
N GLU A 172 30.08 -3.40 25.54
CA GLU A 172 28.84 -4.07 25.17
C GLU A 172 28.43 -3.82 23.71
N ILE A 173 27.55 -4.68 23.19
CA ILE A 173 27.01 -4.54 21.84
C ILE A 173 26.02 -3.38 21.83
N MET A 174 26.27 -2.36 21.01
CA MET A 174 25.40 -1.21 20.83
C MET A 174 24.44 -1.44 19.66
N PRO A 175 23.13 -1.67 19.90
CA PRO A 175 22.14 -1.66 18.83
C PRO A 175 21.89 -0.22 18.35
N VAL A 176 21.82 -0.04 17.03
CA VAL A 176 21.49 1.22 16.35
C VAL A 176 20.10 1.07 15.75
N TYR A 177 19.20 1.98 16.09
CA TYR A 177 17.79 1.93 15.70
C TYR A 177 17.39 3.12 14.84
N ALA A 178 16.19 3.08 14.26
CA ALA A 178 15.62 4.16 13.48
C ALA A 178 15.51 5.49 14.25
N ARG A 179 15.32 5.47 15.58
CA ARG A 179 15.34 6.70 16.39
C ARG A 179 16.67 7.47 16.37
N ASP A 180 17.76 6.80 15.99
CA ASP A 180 19.09 7.42 15.96
C ASP A 180 19.30 8.20 14.64
N LEU A 181 18.36 8.12 13.69
CA LEU A 181 18.30 8.97 12.50
C LEU A 181 17.80 10.36 12.89
N VAL A 182 18.60 11.38 12.57
CA VAL A 182 18.27 12.77 12.84
C VAL A 182 18.02 13.49 11.53
N VAL A 183 16.84 14.08 11.39
CA VAL A 183 16.52 14.94 10.24
C VAL A 183 17.42 16.18 10.30
N SER A 184 18.18 16.41 9.23
CA SER A 184 19.11 17.51 9.08
C SER A 184 18.64 18.43 7.95
N GLY A 185 18.59 19.74 8.20
CA GLY A 185 18.23 20.73 7.18
C GLY A 185 16.78 21.22 7.27
N GLU A 186 16.40 22.04 6.29
CA GLU A 186 15.03 22.51 6.14
C GLU A 186 14.17 21.43 5.48
N ARG A 187 12.93 21.31 5.93
CA ARG A 187 11.94 20.36 5.42
C ARG A 187 10.67 21.10 5.03
N ALA A 188 9.94 20.55 4.07
CA ALA A 188 8.67 21.10 3.62
C ALA A 188 7.63 21.20 4.76
N ASN A 189 7.57 20.17 5.61
CA ASN A 189 6.64 20.06 6.73
C ASN A 189 7.32 19.57 8.01
N GLU A 190 6.74 19.92 9.16
CA GLU A 190 7.24 19.47 10.48
C GLU A 190 7.19 17.95 10.67
N TRP A 191 6.35 17.22 9.95
CA TRP A 191 6.19 15.77 10.16
C TRP A 191 6.87 14.91 9.09
N VAL A 192 7.17 15.48 7.92
CA VAL A 192 7.66 14.69 6.80
C VAL A 192 9.11 14.29 7.03
N GLY A 193 9.37 13.00 6.85
CA GLY A 193 10.71 12.42 6.99
C GLY A 193 11.06 11.95 8.40
N ASP A 194 10.19 12.16 9.40
CA ASP A 194 10.43 11.61 10.73
C ASP A 194 10.26 10.07 10.69
N PRO A 195 11.21 9.29 11.23
CA PRO A 195 11.07 7.83 11.29
C PRO A 195 9.82 7.42 12.09
N VAL A 196 9.05 6.48 11.55
CA VAL A 196 7.87 5.95 12.23
C VAL A 196 8.32 5.00 13.35
N ILE A 197 7.86 5.28 14.57
CA ILE A 197 8.19 4.53 15.78
C ILE A 197 6.87 4.03 16.38
N THR A 198 6.62 2.73 16.28
CA THR A 198 5.40 2.07 16.77
C THR A 198 5.65 1.15 17.96
N ASP A 199 6.90 0.87 18.29
CA ASP A 199 7.24 -0.04 19.36
C ASP A 199 6.98 0.60 20.74
N PRO A 200 6.52 -0.19 21.74
CA PRO A 200 6.28 0.32 23.09
C PRO A 200 7.53 0.91 23.77
N GLU A 201 8.73 0.54 23.32
CA GLU A 201 10.00 0.99 23.88
C GLU A 201 10.52 2.29 23.23
N GLY A 202 9.86 2.79 22.18
CA GLY A 202 10.20 4.04 21.51
C GLY A 202 11.56 4.02 20.78
N LYS A 203 11.96 2.88 20.21
CA LYS A 203 13.25 2.69 19.53
C LYS A 203 13.13 2.74 18.01
N GLY A 204 12.05 2.22 17.46
CA GLY A 204 11.83 1.98 16.04
C GLY A 204 12.57 0.74 15.53
N PRO A 205 12.53 0.50 14.20
CA PRO A 205 13.22 -0.61 13.56
C PRO A 205 14.72 -0.66 13.87
N LEU A 206 15.25 -1.85 14.14
CA LEU A 206 16.69 -2.06 14.32
C LEU A 206 17.40 -1.95 12.96
N ILE A 207 18.43 -1.10 12.88
CA ILE A 207 19.23 -0.91 11.66
C ILE A 207 20.42 -1.87 11.68
N CYS A 208 21.27 -1.77 12.72
CA CYS A 208 22.45 -2.61 12.85
C CYS A 208 22.88 -2.76 14.31
N LYS A 209 23.92 -3.58 14.55
CA LYS A 209 24.56 -3.72 15.85
C LYS A 209 26.05 -3.42 15.69
N LEU A 210 26.58 -2.59 16.58
CA LEU A 210 27.99 -2.20 16.60
C LEU A 210 28.68 -2.80 17.83
N ARG A 211 29.96 -3.12 17.68
CA ARG A 211 30.85 -3.52 18.78
C ARG A 211 31.89 -2.42 19.04
N ARG A 212 32.58 -2.50 20.17
CA ARG A 212 33.62 -1.53 20.59
C ARG A 212 34.56 -1.14 19.46
N GLY A 213 34.66 0.16 19.19
CA GLY A 213 35.53 0.73 18.17
C GLY A 213 34.92 0.81 16.77
N GLN A 214 33.72 0.25 16.55
CA GLN A 214 32.98 0.43 15.31
C GLN A 214 32.22 1.75 15.30
N GLU A 215 32.14 2.34 14.12
CA GLU A 215 31.54 3.64 13.86
C GLU A 215 30.79 3.59 12.52
N LEU A 216 29.64 4.26 12.51
CA LEU A 216 28.77 4.40 11.37
C LEU A 216 28.40 5.87 11.22
N LYS A 217 28.77 6.45 10.07
CA LYS A 217 28.43 7.82 9.69
C LYS A 217 27.90 7.83 8.26
N MET A 218 26.62 8.14 8.14
CA MET A 218 25.88 8.11 6.87
C MET A 218 24.96 9.32 6.76
N THR A 219 24.82 9.85 5.55
CA THR A 219 23.83 10.87 5.18
C THR A 219 22.83 10.21 4.24
N CYS A 220 21.55 10.30 4.55
CA CYS A 220 20.46 9.68 3.82
C CYS A 220 19.58 10.76 3.21
N VAL A 221 19.29 10.70 1.93
CA VAL A 221 18.36 11.60 1.25
C VAL A 221 17.08 10.83 0.93
N ALA A 222 15.98 11.24 1.55
CA ALA A 222 14.66 10.71 1.31
C ALA A 222 13.98 11.47 0.17
N LYS A 223 13.35 10.71 -0.74
CA LYS A 223 12.66 11.23 -1.92
C LYS A 223 11.21 10.72 -1.95
N LYS A 224 10.35 11.52 -2.59
CA LYS A 224 8.97 11.15 -2.87
C LYS A 224 8.95 10.12 -4.01
N GLY A 225 8.18 9.05 -3.82
CA GLY A 225 8.03 7.99 -4.82
C GLY A 225 6.73 7.22 -4.65
N ILE A 226 6.53 6.23 -5.53
CA ILE A 226 5.36 5.35 -5.53
C ILE A 226 5.79 3.88 -5.49
N ALA A 227 4.93 3.01 -4.97
CA ALA A 227 5.24 1.59 -4.81
C ALA A 227 5.52 0.85 -6.14
N LYS A 228 5.02 1.36 -7.26
CA LYS A 228 5.37 0.84 -8.60
C LYS A 228 6.84 0.95 -8.94
N GLU A 229 7.51 2.01 -8.50
CA GLU A 229 8.95 2.20 -8.72
C GLU A 229 9.74 1.25 -7.82
N HIS A 230 9.36 1.17 -6.54
CA HIS A 230 9.93 0.22 -5.58
C HIS A 230 8.97 0.03 -4.40
N ALA A 231 8.85 -1.21 -3.90
CA ALA A 231 7.96 -1.56 -2.78
C ALA A 231 8.23 -0.81 -1.46
N LYS A 232 9.36 -0.10 -1.34
CA LYS A 232 9.70 0.73 -0.17
C LYS A 232 8.78 1.93 -0.01
N TRP A 233 8.14 2.35 -1.10
CA TRP A 233 7.16 3.44 -1.11
C TRP A 233 5.72 2.95 -0.96
N ALA A 234 5.49 1.68 -0.63
CA ALA A 234 4.16 1.20 -0.29
C ALA A 234 3.73 1.80 1.07
N PRO A 235 2.56 2.45 1.18
CA PRO A 235 2.03 2.88 2.46
C PRO A 235 1.23 1.80 3.19
N THR A 236 0.78 0.79 2.46
CA THR A 236 -0.05 -0.29 2.97
C THR A 236 0.76 -1.54 3.19
N ALA A 237 0.44 -2.27 4.26
CA ALA A 237 1.01 -3.58 4.55
C ALA A 237 0.24 -4.66 3.77
N ALA A 238 -1.07 -4.72 4.00
CA ALA A 238 -1.98 -5.61 3.33
C ALA A 238 -3.33 -4.92 3.07
N VAL A 239 -4.02 -5.39 2.03
CA VAL A 239 -5.40 -5.00 1.76
C VAL A 239 -6.23 -6.27 1.60
N GLY A 240 -7.04 -6.56 2.61
CA GLY A 240 -8.10 -7.57 2.56
C GLY A 240 -9.17 -7.14 1.56
N PHE A 241 -9.65 -8.10 0.77
CA PHE A 241 -10.64 -7.86 -0.26
C PHE A 241 -11.49 -9.11 -0.44
N GLU A 242 -12.77 -9.01 -0.12
CA GLU A 242 -13.74 -10.09 -0.25
C GLU A 242 -15.06 -9.53 -0.79
N TYR A 243 -15.75 -10.31 -1.61
CA TYR A 243 -17.12 -10.06 -2.02
C TYR A 243 -17.86 -11.40 -2.11
N ASP A 244 -19.18 -11.39 -1.97
CA ASP A 244 -20.03 -12.58 -2.04
C ASP A 244 -19.55 -13.76 -1.15
N PRO A 245 -19.56 -13.60 0.19
CA PRO A 245 -19.03 -14.60 1.12
C PRO A 245 -19.77 -15.95 1.07
N HIS A 246 -21.02 -15.98 0.60
CA HIS A 246 -21.82 -17.21 0.45
C HIS A 246 -21.75 -17.81 -0.95
N ASN A 247 -20.97 -17.24 -1.86
CA ASN A 247 -20.85 -17.66 -3.26
C ASN A 247 -22.22 -17.76 -3.99
N ASN A 248 -23.10 -16.80 -3.72
CA ASN A 248 -24.42 -16.69 -4.35
C ASN A 248 -24.29 -16.47 -5.86
N LEU A 249 -23.24 -15.74 -6.30
CA LEU A 249 -22.92 -15.45 -7.70
C LEU A 249 -22.19 -16.59 -8.41
N ARG A 250 -21.73 -17.60 -7.67
CA ARG A 250 -20.97 -18.76 -8.21
C ARG A 250 -19.75 -18.35 -9.03
N HIS A 251 -19.07 -17.27 -8.63
CA HIS A 251 -17.82 -16.84 -9.24
C HIS A 251 -16.66 -17.81 -8.97
N VAL A 252 -16.78 -18.61 -7.91
CA VAL A 252 -15.81 -19.66 -7.56
C VAL A 252 -16.54 -21.01 -7.55
N ASP A 253 -15.91 -22.04 -8.09
CA ASP A 253 -16.31 -23.43 -7.89
C ASP A 253 -15.46 -24.02 -6.76
N TYR A 254 -16.11 -24.38 -5.65
CA TYR A 254 -15.39 -24.91 -4.50
C TYR A 254 -14.83 -26.29 -4.82
N TRP A 255 -13.54 -26.48 -4.58
CA TRP A 255 -12.97 -27.82 -4.57
C TRP A 255 -13.38 -28.55 -3.28
N TYR A 256 -13.80 -29.81 -3.37
CA TYR A 256 -14.15 -30.60 -2.19
C TYR A 256 -13.92 -32.10 -2.43
N GLU A 257 -13.80 -32.86 -1.35
CA GLU A 257 -13.72 -34.33 -1.41
C GLU A 257 -15.07 -34.98 -1.08
N GLU A 258 -15.74 -34.51 -0.04
CA GLU A 258 -17.00 -35.06 0.48
C GLU A 258 -18.14 -34.04 0.46
N ASP A 259 -17.93 -32.88 1.10
CA ASP A 259 -18.99 -31.89 1.30
C ASP A 259 -18.41 -30.46 1.32
N PRO A 260 -18.71 -29.65 0.31
CA PRO A 260 -18.12 -28.32 0.17
C PRO A 260 -18.45 -27.40 1.36
N ILE A 261 -19.64 -27.53 1.94
CA ILE A 261 -20.10 -26.63 3.02
C ILE A 261 -19.37 -26.94 4.33
N LYS A 262 -18.96 -28.21 4.54
CA LYS A 262 -18.21 -28.60 5.73
C LYS A 262 -16.71 -28.33 5.59
N GLU A 263 -16.18 -28.44 4.38
CA GLU A 263 -14.75 -28.29 4.10
C GLU A 263 -14.33 -26.81 4.05
N TRP A 264 -15.17 -25.94 3.50
CA TRP A 264 -14.88 -24.51 3.40
C TRP A 264 -15.48 -23.73 4.57
N PRO A 265 -14.64 -23.11 5.43
CA PRO A 265 -15.14 -22.30 6.51
C PRO A 265 -15.78 -21.03 5.97
N VAL A 266 -16.94 -20.70 6.52
CA VAL A 266 -17.65 -19.47 6.21
C VAL A 266 -16.88 -18.28 6.78
N SER A 267 -16.69 -17.23 5.97
CA SER A 267 -15.96 -16.04 6.39
C SER A 267 -16.71 -15.24 7.46
N ALA A 268 -16.00 -14.36 8.18
CA ALA A 268 -16.64 -13.44 9.13
C ALA A 268 -17.64 -12.50 8.43
N ASN A 269 -17.40 -12.18 7.16
CA ASN A 269 -18.22 -11.28 6.36
C ASN A 269 -19.58 -11.88 5.97
N ALA A 270 -19.70 -13.21 6.03
CA ALA A 270 -20.95 -13.92 5.78
C ALA A 270 -22.08 -13.56 6.75
N ALA A 271 -21.77 -12.98 7.91
CA ALA A 271 -22.79 -12.51 8.85
C ALA A 271 -23.62 -11.32 8.29
N TRP A 272 -23.08 -10.60 7.30
CA TRP A 272 -23.71 -9.40 6.73
C TRP A 272 -24.59 -9.69 5.51
N GLU A 273 -24.49 -10.90 4.96
CA GLU A 273 -25.23 -11.33 3.78
C GLU A 273 -25.97 -12.63 4.06
N HIS A 274 -27.06 -12.84 3.32
CA HIS A 274 -27.84 -14.05 3.45
C HIS A 274 -27.42 -15.03 2.36
N ALA A 275 -27.25 -16.30 2.74
CA ALA A 275 -27.07 -17.36 1.77
C ALA A 275 -28.36 -17.51 0.93
N ALA A 276 -28.19 -17.68 -0.39
CA ALA A 276 -29.30 -17.99 -1.27
C ALA A 276 -29.94 -19.33 -0.85
N PRO A 277 -31.28 -19.39 -0.69
CA PRO A 277 -31.98 -20.63 -0.44
C PRO A 277 -31.68 -21.68 -1.53
N PRO A 278 -31.49 -22.96 -1.17
CA PRO A 278 -31.11 -24.00 -2.14
C PRO A 278 -32.19 -24.30 -3.19
N ASP A 279 -33.43 -23.90 -2.92
CA ASP A 279 -34.59 -24.03 -3.81
C ASP A 279 -34.74 -22.87 -4.81
N GLN A 280 -34.05 -21.74 -4.57
CA GLN A 280 -34.11 -20.59 -5.47
C GLN A 280 -33.27 -20.87 -6.73
N PRO A 281 -33.80 -20.59 -7.95
CA PRO A 281 -32.99 -20.68 -9.16
C PRO A 281 -31.85 -19.67 -9.12
N PHE A 282 -30.73 -20.01 -9.76
CA PHE A 282 -29.58 -19.12 -9.87
C PHE A 282 -29.95 -17.85 -10.64
N ASP A 283 -29.59 -16.70 -10.09
CA ASP A 283 -29.79 -15.40 -10.71
C ASP A 283 -28.60 -15.07 -11.61
N TYR A 284 -28.83 -15.09 -12.92
CA TYR A 284 -27.81 -14.80 -13.92
C TYR A 284 -27.55 -13.30 -14.12
N ASP A 285 -28.48 -12.45 -13.68
CA ASP A 285 -28.39 -10.99 -13.82
C ASP A 285 -27.78 -10.32 -12.58
N ALA A 286 -27.61 -11.08 -11.48
CA ALA A 286 -26.97 -10.61 -10.27
C ALA A 286 -25.51 -10.20 -10.52
N GLN A 287 -25.13 -9.05 -9.99
CA GLN A 287 -23.77 -8.51 -10.08
C GLN A 287 -23.20 -8.25 -8.67
N PRO A 288 -21.87 -8.35 -8.51
CA PRO A 288 -21.22 -8.03 -7.25
C PRO A 288 -21.33 -6.52 -6.97
N ASN A 289 -22.00 -6.16 -5.87
CA ASN A 289 -22.24 -4.76 -5.48
C ASN A 289 -21.64 -4.39 -4.11
N ASN A 290 -21.37 -5.40 -3.28
CA ASN A 290 -20.86 -5.26 -1.92
C ASN A 290 -19.45 -5.83 -1.83
N PHE A 291 -18.50 -5.01 -1.37
CA PHE A 291 -17.11 -5.38 -1.19
C PHE A 291 -16.69 -5.09 0.25
N TYR A 292 -16.14 -6.11 0.91
CA TYR A 292 -15.57 -6.03 2.24
C TYR A 292 -14.07 -5.79 2.08
N ILE A 293 -13.61 -4.60 2.49
CA ILE A 293 -12.24 -4.15 2.30
C ILE A 293 -11.63 -3.83 3.65
N ASP A 294 -10.45 -4.39 3.89
CA ASP A 294 -9.69 -4.19 5.12
C ASP A 294 -8.31 -3.63 4.77
N VAL A 295 -8.03 -2.39 5.14
CA VAL A 295 -6.79 -1.70 4.80
C VAL A 295 -5.91 -1.60 6.03
N GLU A 296 -4.71 -2.18 5.94
CA GLU A 296 -3.67 -2.07 6.96
C GLU A 296 -2.56 -1.13 6.51
N SER A 297 -2.24 -0.14 7.34
CA SER A 297 -1.15 0.81 7.13
C SER A 297 0.15 0.35 7.79
N ILE A 298 1.28 0.65 7.15
CA ILE A 298 2.62 0.47 7.74
C ILE A 298 2.90 1.49 8.86
N GLY A 299 2.12 2.59 8.91
CA GLY A 299 2.23 3.66 9.89
C GLY A 299 2.91 4.94 9.37
N ASN A 300 3.35 4.95 8.11
CA ASN A 300 3.83 6.17 7.44
C ASN A 300 2.70 7.16 7.12
N LEU A 301 1.49 6.65 6.90
CA LEU A 301 0.25 7.39 6.69
C LEU A 301 -0.87 6.79 7.52
N GLU A 302 -1.86 7.59 7.90
CA GLU A 302 -3.06 7.08 8.55
C GLU A 302 -3.92 6.33 7.50
N PRO A 303 -4.59 5.21 7.86
CA PRO A 303 -5.31 4.41 6.86
C PRO A 303 -6.42 5.16 6.12
N ASP A 304 -7.07 6.12 6.78
CA ASP A 304 -8.07 7.00 6.17
C ASP A 304 -7.45 7.91 5.09
N MET A 305 -6.27 8.47 5.36
CA MET A 305 -5.51 9.28 4.40
C MET A 305 -5.08 8.45 3.20
N ILE A 306 -4.68 7.19 3.40
CA ILE A 306 -4.34 6.28 2.32
C ILE A 306 -5.53 6.09 1.37
N ILE A 307 -6.73 5.85 1.92
CA ILE A 307 -7.94 5.67 1.12
C ILE A 307 -8.30 6.96 0.38
N GLN A 308 -8.29 8.11 1.07
CA GLN A 308 -8.58 9.41 0.46
C GLN A 308 -7.60 9.76 -0.66
N GLN A 309 -6.30 9.59 -0.43
CA GLN A 309 -5.28 9.81 -1.44
C GLN A 309 -5.43 8.83 -2.61
N GLY A 310 -5.77 7.57 -2.34
CA GLY A 310 -6.05 6.58 -3.38
C GLY A 310 -7.19 7.03 -4.32
N ILE A 311 -8.28 7.56 -3.77
CA ILE A 311 -9.39 8.10 -4.57
C ILE A 311 -8.94 9.31 -5.39
N VAL A 312 -8.18 10.23 -4.80
CA VAL A 312 -7.66 11.42 -5.48
C VAL A 312 -6.70 11.05 -6.63
N VAL A 313 -5.80 10.10 -6.41
CA VAL A 313 -4.89 9.61 -7.44
C VAL A 313 -5.66 8.98 -8.60
N LEU A 314 -6.67 8.15 -8.31
CA LEU A 314 -7.52 7.55 -9.33
C LEU A 314 -8.27 8.62 -10.14
N GLN A 315 -8.83 9.64 -9.48
CA GLN A 315 -9.48 10.78 -10.14
C GLN A 315 -8.53 11.56 -11.05
N ARG A 316 -7.32 11.87 -10.57
CA ARG A 316 -6.30 12.58 -11.36
C ARG A 316 -5.96 11.80 -12.63
N LYS A 317 -5.80 10.48 -12.54
CA LYS A 317 -5.52 9.63 -13.71
C LYS A 317 -6.64 9.66 -14.74
N LEU A 318 -7.90 9.57 -14.30
CA LEU A 318 -9.05 9.69 -15.19
C LEU A 318 -9.11 11.08 -15.85
N ALA A 319 -8.85 12.14 -15.08
CA ALA A 319 -8.80 13.51 -15.60
C ALA A 319 -7.70 13.69 -16.66
N THR A 320 -6.52 13.09 -16.46
CA THR A 320 -5.43 13.10 -17.46
C THR A 320 -5.86 12.43 -18.76
N VAL A 321 -6.52 11.27 -18.69
CA VAL A 321 -7.03 10.58 -19.88
C VAL A 321 -8.07 11.44 -20.60
N ILE A 322 -9.03 12.02 -19.89
CA ILE A 322 -10.05 12.91 -20.47
C ILE A 322 -9.41 14.13 -21.13
N SER A 323 -8.41 14.75 -20.49
CA SER A 323 -7.67 15.89 -21.03
C SER A 323 -6.94 15.52 -22.33
N SER A 324 -6.28 14.35 -22.35
CA SER A 324 -5.57 13.84 -23.54
C SER A 324 -6.51 13.59 -24.72
N LEU A 325 -7.70 13.05 -24.46
CA LEU A 325 -8.71 12.77 -25.48
C LEU A 325 -9.42 14.04 -25.97
N SER A 326 -9.66 15.00 -25.08
CA SER A 326 -10.38 16.23 -25.41
C SER A 326 -9.53 17.23 -26.22
N GLY A 327 -8.25 16.95 -26.46
CA GLY A 327 -7.35 17.82 -27.23
C GLY A 327 -7.07 19.17 -26.58
N ALA A 328 -7.48 19.37 -25.31
CA ALA A 328 -7.28 20.60 -24.56
C ALA A 328 -5.80 20.87 -24.21
N GLY A 329 -4.89 19.96 -24.58
CA GLY A 329 -3.44 20.12 -24.47
C GLY A 329 -2.73 20.65 -25.72
N ASN A 330 -3.41 20.86 -26.85
CA ASN A 330 -2.73 21.32 -28.08
C ASN A 330 -2.81 22.84 -28.27
N GLY A 331 -2.23 23.56 -27.30
CA GLY A 331 -2.23 25.02 -27.22
C GLY A 331 -0.88 25.61 -26.82
N GLY A 332 0.20 25.22 -27.52
CA GLY A 332 1.43 26.01 -27.58
C GLY A 332 2.42 25.86 -26.42
N ARG A 333 3.20 24.77 -26.43
CA ARG A 333 4.60 24.75 -25.96
C ARG A 333 5.28 23.49 -26.52
N ASN A 334 6.26 23.70 -27.40
CA ASN A 334 7.16 22.64 -27.84
C ASN A 334 7.97 22.16 -26.62
N GLY A 335 7.84 20.88 -26.30
CA GLY A 335 8.53 20.21 -25.20
C GLY A 335 7.56 19.32 -24.42
N LEU A 336 7.35 18.09 -24.91
CA LEU A 336 6.67 17.06 -24.14
C LEU A 336 7.52 16.76 -22.89
N PRO A 337 6.96 16.75 -21.67
CA PRO A 337 7.34 15.75 -20.70
C PRO A 337 6.65 14.45 -21.10
N GLU A 338 7.42 13.46 -21.52
CA GLU A 338 6.93 12.09 -21.63
C GLU A 338 6.71 11.59 -20.19
N ASP A 339 5.46 11.59 -19.72
CA ASP A 339 5.08 10.85 -18.51
C ASP A 339 5.24 9.35 -18.81
N GLU A 340 6.43 8.80 -18.56
CA GLU A 340 6.74 7.36 -18.70
C GLU A 340 5.91 6.47 -17.75
N ASP A 341 5.15 7.04 -16.81
CA ASP A 341 4.21 6.32 -15.94
C ASP A 341 3.02 5.68 -16.70
N MET A 342 2.82 6.03 -17.98
CA MET A 342 1.85 5.39 -18.89
C MET A 342 2.44 4.25 -19.73
N LEU A 343 3.76 4.05 -19.72
CA LEU A 343 4.41 2.89 -20.31
C LEU A 343 4.71 1.88 -19.21
N GLY A 344 3.63 1.28 -18.69
CA GLY A 344 3.75 0.04 -17.95
C GLY A 344 4.59 -0.94 -18.75
N VAL A 345 5.61 -1.51 -18.10
CA VAL A 345 6.38 -2.64 -18.59
C VAL A 345 5.40 -3.65 -19.19
N ARG A 346 5.41 -3.75 -20.52
CA ARG A 346 4.61 -4.73 -21.25
C ARG A 346 4.95 -6.10 -20.67
N SER A 347 3.93 -6.84 -20.25
CA SER A 347 4.07 -8.26 -19.94
C SER A 347 4.86 -8.95 -21.06
N PRO A 348 5.82 -9.85 -20.78
CA PRO A 348 6.68 -10.47 -21.80
C PRO A 348 6.00 -11.31 -22.90
N ASP A 349 4.67 -11.32 -22.99
CA ASP A 349 3.92 -12.31 -23.78
C ASP A 349 3.50 -11.83 -25.18
N ALA A 350 4.13 -10.80 -25.73
CA ALA A 350 3.85 -10.30 -27.08
C ALA A 350 5.03 -10.54 -28.04
N TYR A 351 5.36 -11.81 -28.29
CA TYR A 351 6.11 -12.21 -29.48
C TYR A 351 5.12 -12.89 -30.45
N GLU A 352 4.62 -12.13 -31.42
CA GLU A 352 3.93 -12.71 -32.58
C GLU A 352 5.00 -13.24 -33.55
N PRO A 353 5.05 -14.56 -33.80
CA PRO A 353 5.97 -15.11 -34.78
C PRO A 353 5.56 -14.70 -36.21
N PRO A 354 6.52 -14.47 -37.12
CA PRO A 354 6.22 -14.14 -38.51
C PRO A 354 5.40 -15.23 -39.21
N GLU A 355 4.40 -14.82 -40.00
CA GLU A 355 3.51 -15.71 -40.73
C GLU A 355 4.28 -16.74 -41.60
N GLY A 356 4.05 -18.03 -41.38
CA GLY A 356 4.54 -19.11 -42.25
C GLY A 356 5.16 -20.35 -41.61
N MET A 357 5.06 -20.57 -40.29
CA MET A 357 5.49 -21.82 -39.66
C MET A 357 4.33 -22.52 -38.94
N ASP A 358 4.03 -23.73 -39.43
CA ASP A 358 2.98 -24.63 -38.99
C ASP A 358 3.23 -25.13 -37.56
N GLY A 359 2.21 -25.03 -36.71
CA GLY A 359 2.28 -25.26 -35.26
C GLY A 359 2.25 -26.74 -34.87
N GLY A 360 3.34 -27.22 -34.27
CA GLY A 360 3.41 -28.50 -33.57
C GLY A 360 3.57 -28.30 -32.07
N PHE A 361 2.53 -28.63 -31.28
CA PHE A 361 2.58 -28.65 -29.82
C PHE A 361 3.56 -29.72 -29.31
N THR A 362 4.54 -29.34 -28.48
CA THR A 362 5.19 -30.27 -27.54
C THR A 362 5.46 -29.60 -26.19
N ALA A 363 5.06 -30.30 -25.14
CA ALA A 363 5.09 -29.93 -23.74
C ALA A 363 6.51 -29.84 -23.14
N TYR A 364 6.62 -28.95 -22.16
CA TYR A 364 7.56 -28.91 -21.02
C TYR A 364 8.68 -29.97 -21.00
N ALA A 365 9.92 -29.53 -21.28
CA ALA A 365 11.16 -29.86 -20.56
C ALA A 365 12.39 -29.55 -21.45
N ASN A 366 13.10 -28.45 -21.20
CA ASN A 366 14.57 -28.48 -21.27
C ASN A 366 15.21 -27.27 -20.58
N GLY A 367 16.19 -27.54 -19.73
CA GLY A 367 16.96 -26.51 -19.01
C GLY A 367 17.88 -25.72 -19.95
N GLY A 368 17.86 -24.40 -19.82
CA GLY A 368 18.77 -23.46 -20.46
C GLY A 368 19.70 -22.82 -19.42
N THR A 369 20.97 -23.13 -19.54
CA THR A 369 22.08 -22.66 -18.69
C THR A 369 22.41 -21.18 -18.96
N SER A 370 22.81 -20.48 -17.90
CA SER A 370 23.22 -19.08 -17.87
C SER A 370 24.59 -18.82 -18.53
N ALA A 371 24.79 -17.57 -18.95
CA ALA A 371 25.85 -17.07 -19.84
C ALA A 371 27.27 -16.93 -19.24
N TRP A 372 27.68 -17.81 -18.32
CA TRP A 372 29.06 -17.85 -17.82
C TRP A 372 29.63 -19.26 -17.95
N GLY A 373 30.57 -19.43 -18.88
CA GLY A 373 31.13 -20.72 -19.23
C GLY A 373 31.91 -21.38 -18.09
N ALA A 374 31.46 -22.57 -17.69
CA ALA A 374 32.26 -23.58 -17.03
C ALA A 374 31.73 -24.98 -17.40
N SER A 375 32.64 -25.86 -17.79
CA SER A 375 32.40 -27.16 -18.41
C SER A 375 31.69 -28.16 -17.47
N ALA A 376 30.62 -28.78 -17.96
CA ALA A 376 29.95 -29.89 -17.28
C ALA A 376 30.68 -31.21 -17.54
N ALA A 377 31.17 -31.84 -16.48
CA ALA A 377 31.45 -33.27 -16.42
C ALA A 377 30.45 -33.89 -15.44
N THR A 378 29.56 -34.76 -15.94
CA THR A 378 28.68 -35.59 -15.11
C THR A 378 29.35 -36.93 -14.83
N PRO A 379 29.17 -37.48 -13.62
CA PRO A 379 29.07 -38.93 -13.48
C PRO A 379 27.75 -39.30 -12.80
N TYR A 380 26.88 -39.95 -13.56
CA TYR A 380 25.64 -40.56 -13.08
C TYR A 380 25.92 -41.69 -12.08
N GLY A 381 25.18 -41.70 -10.97
CA GLY A 381 25.12 -42.79 -10.00
C GLY A 381 23.67 -43.06 -9.62
N ALA A 382 22.90 -43.66 -10.53
CA ALA A 382 21.61 -44.28 -10.24
C ALA A 382 21.65 -45.71 -10.78
N THR A 383 21.67 -46.68 -9.88
CA THR A 383 21.66 -48.12 -10.14
C THR A 383 20.28 -48.59 -10.60
N PRO A 384 20.16 -49.28 -11.75
CA PRO A 384 18.99 -50.10 -12.06
C PRO A 384 19.27 -51.55 -11.66
N TYR A 385 18.45 -52.06 -10.76
CA TYR A 385 18.42 -53.45 -10.34
C TYR A 385 17.80 -54.32 -11.44
N GLY A 386 18.45 -55.42 -11.80
CA GLY A 386 17.82 -56.60 -12.41
C GLY A 386 17.83 -56.67 -13.95
N GLY A 387 18.69 -57.53 -14.49
CA GLY A 387 18.64 -57.95 -15.89
C GLY A 387 19.90 -58.69 -16.30
N GLY A 388 19.99 -59.97 -15.94
CA GLY A 388 21.11 -60.82 -16.31
C GLY A 388 21.13 -61.20 -17.80
N GLY A 389 22.32 -61.61 -18.26
CA GLY A 389 22.44 -62.67 -19.26
C GLY A 389 23.02 -62.27 -20.62
N TYR A 390 24.28 -62.71 -20.83
CA TYR A 390 24.95 -63.02 -22.11
C TYR A 390 25.25 -61.84 -23.06
N GLY A 391 26.45 -61.62 -23.57
CA GLY A 391 27.57 -62.53 -23.82
C GLY A 391 27.80 -62.64 -25.32
N PHE A 392 28.66 -61.78 -25.87
CA PHE A 392 29.78 -62.03 -26.81
C PHE A 392 30.31 -60.70 -27.36
#